data_AF-A0A7C2M5L5-F1
#
_entry.id   AF-A0A7C2M5L5-F1
#
_cell.length_a   1.000
_cell.length_b   1.000
_cell.length_c   1.000
_cell.angle_alpha   90.00
_cell.angle_beta   90.00
_cell.angle_gamma   90.00
#
_symmetry.space_group_name_H-M   'P 1'
#
loop_
_entity.id
_entity.type
_entity.pdbx_description
1 polymer ?
#
loop_
_entity_poly.entity_id
_entity_poly.type
_entity_poly.pdbx_seq_one_letter_code
_entity_poly.pdbx_strand_id
1 'polypeptide(L)'
;MQPIFDFFFQQYQDYPTLFIILEIIAVIFGFLSVWYSKQENILVYPTGIISTVIFVYLLWQWQLLGDMMINFYYASMSIYGWYVWTR
;
A
#
# COMPACT_ATOMS: atom_id res chain seq x y z
N MET A 1 33.29 8.12 3.30
CA MET A 1 32.02 7.77 2.64
C MET A 1 31.86 6.27 2.82
N GLN A 2 30.87 5.83 3.59
CA GLN A 2 30.71 4.43 3.97
C GLN A 2 29.97 3.72 2.83
N PRO A 3 30.65 2.87 2.02
CA PRO A 3 30.08 2.28 0.82
C PRO A 3 28.84 1.40 1.10
N ILE A 4 28.72 0.92 2.34
CA ILE A 4 27.56 0.17 2.82
C ILE A 4 26.31 1.06 2.85
N PHE A 5 26.43 2.30 3.31
CA PHE A 5 25.30 3.23 3.40
C PHE A 5 24.85 3.62 1.99
N ASP A 6 25.80 3.97 1.12
CA ASP A 6 25.49 4.29 -0.27
C ASP A 6 24.81 3.11 -0.99
N PHE A 7 25.25 1.88 -0.77
CA PHE A 7 24.59 0.69 -1.36
C PHE A 7 23.10 0.57 -1.00
N PHE A 8 22.70 0.88 0.24
CA PHE A 8 21.29 0.80 0.67
C PHE A 8 20.45 2.00 0.23
N PHE A 9 21.04 3.19 0.13
CA PHE A 9 20.31 4.43 -0.12
C PHE A 9 20.46 4.97 -1.56
N GLN A 10 21.32 4.39 -2.39
CA GLN A 10 21.48 4.79 -3.80
C GLN A 10 20.20 4.61 -4.60
N GLN A 11 19.38 3.59 -4.29
CA GLN A 11 18.08 3.36 -4.93
C GLN A 11 17.02 4.42 -4.56
N TYR A 12 17.26 5.18 -3.48
CA TYR A 12 16.43 6.30 -3.05
C TYR A 12 16.92 7.66 -3.60
N GLN A 13 18.10 7.75 -4.23
CA GLN A 13 18.66 9.03 -4.69
C GLN A 13 17.88 9.64 -5.87
N ASP A 14 17.40 8.80 -6.80
CA ASP A 14 16.56 9.24 -7.93
C ASP A 14 15.06 9.16 -7.61
N TYR A 15 14.72 8.93 -6.34
CA TYR A 15 13.39 8.56 -5.93
C TYR A 15 12.57 9.80 -5.53
N PRO A 16 11.43 10.08 -6.20
CA PRO A 16 10.63 11.25 -5.88
C PRO A 16 10.15 11.23 -4.44
N THR A 17 10.38 12.32 -3.71
CA THR A 17 9.94 12.48 -2.30
C THR A 17 8.44 12.25 -2.14
N LEU A 18 7.67 12.58 -3.18
CA LEU A 18 6.23 12.38 -3.25
C LEU A 18 5.83 10.91 -3.20
N PHE A 19 6.59 10.01 -3.83
CA PHE A 19 6.35 8.57 -3.77
C PHE A 19 6.68 7.98 -2.40
N ILE A 20 7.73 8.48 -1.74
CA ILE A 20 8.07 8.08 -0.36
C ILE A 20 6.95 8.48 0.60
N ILE A 21 6.42 9.70 0.46
CA ILE A 21 5.30 10.18 1.28
C ILE A 21 4.06 9.32 1.04
N LEU A 22 3.74 9.01 -0.21
CA LEU A 22 2.62 8.14 -0.56
C LEU A 22 2.78 6.73 0.02
N GLU A 23 3.97 6.15 -0.05
CA GLU A 23 4.27 4.83 0.52
C GLU A 23 4.09 4.82 2.04
N ILE A 24 4.60 5.83 2.75
CA ILE A 24 4.42 5.97 4.20
C ILE A 24 2.92 6.08 4.54
N ILE A 25 2.17 6.90 3.80
CA ILE A 25 0.72 7.02 3.98
C ILE A 25 0.04 5.67 3.73
N ALA A 26 0.38 4.96 2.66
CA ALA A 26 -0.18 3.66 2.33
C ALA A 26 0.07 2.63 3.44
N VAL A 27 1.29 2.58 3.99
CA VAL A 27 1.65 1.69 5.10
C VAL A 27 0.85 2.04 6.36
N ILE A 28 0.74 3.33 6.72
CA ILE A 28 -0.04 3.76 7.89
C ILE A 28 -1.52 3.37 7.72
N PHE A 29 -2.12 3.61 6.55
CA PHE A 29 -3.50 3.23 6.26
C PHE A 29 -3.70 1.71 6.24
N GLY A 30 -2.72 0.94 5.75
CA GLY A 30 -2.74 -0.51 5.81
C GLY A 30 -2.68 -1.04 7.25
N PHE A 31 -1.84 -0.44 8.09
CA PHE A 31 -1.75 -0.79 9.51
C PHE A 31 -3.04 -0.44 10.27
N LEU A 32 -3.63 0.73 9.97
CA LEU A 32 -4.94 1.12 10.47
C LEU A 32 -6.03 0.14 10.04
N SER A 33 -6.01 -0.34 8.80
CA SER A 33 -6.94 -1.36 8.30
C SER A 33 -6.89 -2.64 9.14
N VAL A 34 -5.69 -3.13 9.48
CA VAL A 34 -5.52 -4.32 10.35
C VAL A 34 -6.01 -4.03 11.78
N TRP A 35 -5.73 -2.84 12.30
CA TRP A 35 -6.18 -2.44 13.62
C TRP A 35 -7.71 -2.36 13.73
N TYR A 36 -8.37 -1.77 12.73
CA TYR A 36 -9.83 -1.75 12.64
C TYR A 36 -10.40 -3.17 12.46
N SER A 37 -9.65 -4.09 11.85
CA SER A 37 -10.10 -5.48 11.63
C SER A 37 -10.19 -6.24 12.92
N LYS A 38 -9.36 -5.89 13.90
CA LYS A 38 -9.44 -6.39 15.27
C LYS A 38 -10.65 -5.83 16.03
N GLN A 39 -11.16 -4.67 15.63
CA GLN A 39 -12.26 -3.99 16.33
C GLN A 39 -13.65 -4.28 15.74
N GLU A 40 -13.77 -5.19 14.74
CA GLU A 40 -15.02 -5.41 14.00
C GLU A 40 -15.68 -4.08 13.60
N ASN A 41 -14.89 -3.17 13.03
CA ASN A 41 -15.39 -1.87 12.58
C ASN A 41 -15.48 -1.82 11.06
N ILE A 42 -16.59 -1.32 10.51
CA ILE A 42 -16.81 -1.20 9.05
C ILE A 42 -15.72 -0.34 8.36
N LEU A 43 -15.01 0.50 9.13
CA LEU A 43 -13.91 1.36 8.68
C LEU A 43 -12.63 0.61 8.23
N VAL A 44 -12.53 -0.71 8.47
CA VAL A 44 -11.47 -1.58 7.92
C VAL A 44 -11.35 -1.44 6.42
N TYR A 45 -12.48 -1.48 5.75
CA TYR A 45 -12.52 -1.57 4.31
C TYR A 45 -12.14 -0.27 3.59
N PRO A 46 -12.68 0.92 3.95
CA PRO A 46 -12.24 2.16 3.31
C PRO A 46 -10.75 2.44 3.56
N THR A 47 -10.21 2.11 4.73
CA THR A 47 -8.78 2.30 5.04
C THR A 47 -7.88 1.34 4.26
N GLY A 48 -8.29 0.06 4.14
CA GLY A 48 -7.58 -0.94 3.34
C GLY A 48 -7.63 -0.68 1.83
N ILE A 49 -8.76 -0.18 1.30
CA ILE A 49 -8.91 0.20 -0.11
C ILE A 49 -8.00 1.39 -0.45
N ILE A 50 -7.96 2.42 0.41
CA ILE A 50 -7.07 3.57 0.20
C ILE A 50 -5.61 3.13 0.16
N SER A 51 -5.18 2.28 1.09
CA SER A 51 -3.82 1.73 1.12
C SER A 51 -3.49 0.96 -0.17
N THR A 52 -4.35 0.02 -0.55
CA THR A 52 -4.11 -0.83 -1.74
C THR A 52 -4.12 -0.04 -3.05
N VAL A 53 -4.98 0.98 -3.20
CA VAL A 53 -4.97 1.87 -4.38
C VAL A 53 -3.67 2.67 -4.47
N ILE A 54 -3.14 3.15 -3.34
CA ILE A 54 -1.85 3.85 -3.33
C ILE A 54 -0.71 2.88 -3.71
N PHE A 55 -0.74 1.63 -3.24
CA PHE A 55 0.23 0.61 -3.64
C PHE A 55 0.16 0.28 -5.13
N VAL A 56 -1.04 0.13 -5.70
CA VAL A 56 -1.21 -0.08 -7.15
C VAL A 56 -0.61 1.10 -7.95
N TYR A 57 -0.79 2.33 -7.49
CA TYR A 57 -0.21 3.51 -8.14
C TYR A 57 1.33 3.54 -8.05
N LEU A 58 1.91 3.19 -6.91
CA LEU A 58 3.36 3.08 -6.72
C LEU A 58 3.97 1.98 -7.62
N LEU A 59 3.33 0.81 -7.66
CA LEU A 59 3.77 -0.34 -8.46
C LEU A 59 3.67 -0.05 -9.97
N TRP A 60 2.66 0.73 -10.39
CA TRP A 60 2.55 1.22 -11.76
C TRP A 60 3.74 2.11 -12.14
N GLN A 61 4.14 3.03 -11.25
CA GLN A 61 5.30 3.90 -11.47
C GLN A 61 6.62 3.13 -11.55
N TRP A 62 6.75 2.05 -10.78
CA TRP A 62 7.91 1.15 -10.84
C TRP A 62 7.92 0.21 -12.04
N GLN A 63 6.90 0.26 -12.90
CA GLN A 63 6.69 -0.69 -14.01
C GLN A 63 6.72 -2.17 -13.57
N LEU A 64 6.44 -2.43 -12.29
CA LEU A 64 6.35 -3.77 -11.71
C LEU A 64 4.95 -4.32 -11.97
N LEU A 65 4.66 -4.62 -13.24
CA LEU A 65 3.34 -5.07 -13.69
C LEU A 65 2.88 -6.36 -12.99
N GLY A 66 3.79 -7.27 -12.67
CA GLY A 66 3.47 -8.52 -11.96
C GLY A 66 2.95 -8.27 -10.54
N ASP A 67 3.70 -7.51 -9.75
CA ASP A 67 3.34 -7.20 -8.36
C ASP A 67 2.12 -6.28 -8.27
N MET A 68 1.96 -5.41 -9.25
CA MET A 68 0.77 -4.56 -9.42
C MET A 68 -0.50 -5.39 -9.61
N MET A 69 -0.49 -6.41 -10.47
CA MET A 69 -1.66 -7.26 -10.73
C MET A 69 -2.12 -7.99 -9.47
N ILE A 70 -1.17 -8.48 -8.67
CA ILE A 70 -1.47 -9.16 -7.40
C ILE A 70 -2.06 -8.17 -6.38
N ASN A 71 -1.48 -6.98 -6.25
CA ASN A 71 -2.02 -5.93 -5.37
C ASN A 71 -3.41 -5.48 -5.80
N PHE A 72 -3.66 -5.39 -7.11
CA PHE A 72 -4.98 -5.09 -7.65
C PHE A 72 -6.00 -6.19 -7.32
N TYR A 73 -5.60 -7.46 -7.41
CA TYR A 73 -6.44 -8.57 -6.97
C TYR A 73 -6.78 -8.47 -5.48
N TYR A 74 -5.80 -8.20 -4.62
CA TYR A 74 -6.06 -7.99 -3.19
C TYR A 74 -6.95 -6.80 -2.90
N ALA A 75 -6.81 -5.68 -3.64
CA ALA A 75 -7.70 -4.54 -3.56
C ALA A 75 -9.15 -4.93 -3.90
N SER A 76 -9.34 -5.66 -5.00
CA SER A 76 -10.67 -6.13 -5.41
C SER A 76 -11.28 -7.10 -4.40
N MET A 77 -10.48 -7.99 -3.82
CA MET A 77 -10.92 -8.94 -2.82
C MET A 77 -11.28 -8.26 -1.49
N SER A 78 -10.53 -7.21 -1.12
CA SER A 78 -10.85 -6.33 0.01
C SER A 78 -12.22 -5.65 -0.17
N ILE A 79 -12.52 -5.13 -1.36
CA ILE A 79 -13.84 -4.56 -1.70
C ILE A 79 -14.95 -5.61 -1.60
N TYR A 80 -14.70 -6.83 -2.08
CA TYR A 80 -15.65 -7.94 -1.98
C TYR A 80 -15.92 -8.32 -0.52
N GLY A 81 -14.87 -8.42 0.29
CA GLY A 81 -14.99 -8.64 1.72
C GLY A 81 -15.86 -7.56 2.37
N TRP A 82 -15.69 -6.30 1.98
CA TRP A 82 -16.48 -5.18 2.51
C TRP A 82 -17.97 -5.38 2.28
N TYR A 83 -18.31 -5.70 1.03
CA TYR A 83 -19.68 -5.87 0.60
C TYR A 83 -20.36 -7.06 1.30
N VAL A 84 -19.64 -8.15 1.50
CA VAL A 84 -20.15 -9.32 2.25
C VAL A 84 -20.36 -8.98 3.73
N TRP A 85 -19.49 -8.16 4.31
CA TRP A 85 -19.54 -7.82 5.73
C TRP A 85 -20.55 -6.72 6.07
N THR A 86 -20.93 -5.88 5.09
CA THR A 86 -22.02 -4.89 5.24
C THR A 86 -23.42 -5.47 5.04
N ARG A 87 -23.54 -6.76 4.69
CA ARG A 87 -24.80 -7.46 4.45
C ARG A 87 -25.09 -8.46 5.57
#